data_AF-A0A401FPY5-F1
#
_entry.id   AF-A0A401FPY5-F1
#
_cell.length_a   1.000
_cell.length_b   1.000
_cell.length_c   1.000
_cell.angle_alpha   90.00
_cell.angle_beta   90.00
_cell.angle_gamma   90.00
#
_symmetry.space_group_name_H-M   'P 1'
#
loop_
_entity.id
_entity.type
_entity.pdbx_description
1 polymer ?
#
loop_
_entity_poly.entity_id
_entity_poly.type
_entity_poly.pdbx_seq_one_letter_code
_entity_poly.pdbx_strand_id
1 'polypeptide(L)'
;MKTNLQYFAETDPKDPKDKPDDKKYTQADVNRMMSAKSDEITKTYEQKIADLRKEMTDQFTSQREELIEQGKKLAGETAEQEAQRKLQTQLDQLNSQKDQLAQQAQHYKEIEAVQATEQLLKDKGIPTSFAKNLSDLDETSRQQNVEMFANAWQENLNQAVQDKLKGQDNPQSGNGAVDTSISKDDFKN
;
A
#
# COMPACT_ATOMS: atom_id res chain seq x y z
N MET A 1 6.37 51.67 -56.75
CA MET A 1 6.89 52.92 -57.34
C MET A 1 7.15 52.64 -58.82
N LYS A 2 6.53 53.41 -59.72
CA LYS A 2 6.69 53.26 -61.18
C LYS A 2 7.94 54.06 -61.61
N THR A 3 8.87 53.41 -62.29
CA THR A 3 10.09 54.03 -62.80
C THR A 3 9.81 54.69 -64.16
N ASN A 4 9.89 56.02 -64.21
CA ASN A 4 9.75 56.81 -65.43
C ASN A 4 11.08 56.82 -66.20
N LEU A 5 11.10 56.07 -67.30
CA LEU A 5 12.15 56.07 -68.32
C LEU A 5 11.83 57.13 -69.37
N GLN A 6 12.18 58.38 -69.11
CA GLN A 6 12.11 59.48 -70.07
C GLN A 6 12.96 60.63 -69.53
N TYR A 7 14.26 60.64 -69.81
CA TYR A 7 15.11 61.85 -69.85
C TYR A 7 16.56 61.46 -70.20
N PHE A 8 16.78 60.93 -71.41
CA PHE A 8 18.12 60.85 -72.00
C PHE A 8 18.01 61.08 -73.50
N ALA A 9 17.95 62.34 -73.89
CA ALA A 9 18.28 62.79 -75.24
C ALA A 9 18.83 64.22 -75.17
N GLU A 10 19.97 64.45 -75.84
CA GLU A 10 20.56 65.74 -76.24
C GLU A 10 21.36 66.48 -75.13
N THR A 11 22.62 66.93 -75.27
CA THR A 11 23.54 67.23 -76.40
C THR A 11 25.00 67.39 -75.87
N ASP A 12 25.99 67.18 -76.74
CA ASP A 12 27.46 67.32 -76.52
C ASP A 12 27.97 68.79 -76.35
N PRO A 13 29.29 69.11 -76.33
CA PRO A 13 30.17 69.16 -75.15
C PRO A 13 30.86 70.53 -75.00
N LYS A 14 31.28 70.92 -73.77
CA LYS A 14 32.26 72.01 -73.57
C LYS A 14 33.18 71.69 -72.40
N ASP A 15 34.48 71.64 -72.68
CA ASP A 15 35.59 71.73 -71.73
C ASP A 15 36.39 73.01 -72.10
N PRO A 16 37.34 73.58 -71.31
CA PRO A 16 38.04 73.00 -70.15
C PRO A 16 38.31 73.95 -68.96
N LYS A 17 38.72 73.40 -67.79
CA LYS A 17 39.95 73.83 -67.04
C LYS A 17 40.15 73.15 -65.66
N ASP A 18 41.38 72.64 -65.51
CA ASP A 18 42.24 72.48 -64.33
C ASP A 18 41.97 71.40 -63.26
N LYS A 19 43.03 70.61 -63.06
CA LYS A 19 43.18 69.34 -62.31
C LYS A 19 43.03 69.48 -60.79
N PRO A 20 42.68 68.38 -60.13
CA PRO A 20 43.63 67.68 -59.26
C PRO A 20 44.02 66.34 -59.90
N ASP A 21 45.18 65.79 -59.57
CA ASP A 21 45.69 64.52 -60.10
C ASP A 21 44.69 63.38 -59.91
N ASP A 22 43.85 63.15 -60.92
CA ASP A 22 43.09 61.93 -61.08
C ASP A 22 44.11 60.82 -61.36
N LYS A 23 44.50 60.09 -60.30
CA LYS A 23 45.08 58.76 -60.47
C LYS A 23 44.04 57.94 -61.24
N LYS A 24 44.18 57.90 -62.57
CA LYS A 24 43.40 57.01 -63.42
C LYS A 24 43.78 55.60 -63.02
N TYR A 25 42.97 54.99 -62.16
CA TYR A 25 43.10 53.59 -61.81
C TYR A 25 43.14 52.78 -63.09
N THR A 26 44.22 52.02 -63.28
CA THR A 26 44.30 51.14 -64.43
C THR A 26 43.33 49.97 -64.22
N GLN A 27 42.92 49.31 -65.31
CA GLN A 27 42.10 48.10 -65.21
C GLN A 27 42.77 47.04 -64.31
N ALA A 28 44.10 47.01 -64.27
CA ALA A 28 44.86 46.13 -63.38
C ALA A 28 44.71 46.50 -61.90
N ASP A 29 44.66 47.79 -61.55
CA ASP A 29 44.47 48.26 -60.17
C ASP A 29 43.05 47.96 -59.67
N VAL A 30 42.04 48.15 -60.53
CA VAL A 30 40.65 47.79 -60.22
C VAL A 30 40.51 46.28 -60.04
N ASN A 31 41.09 45.47 -60.94
CA ASN A 31 41.06 44.02 -60.81
C ASN A 31 41.74 43.55 -59.51
N ARG A 32 42.87 44.15 -59.12
CA ARG A 32 43.57 43.83 -57.87
C ARG A 32 42.76 44.19 -56.62
N MET A 33 42.11 45.35 -56.61
CA MET A 33 41.22 45.75 -55.51
C MET A 33 39.97 44.87 -55.44
N MET A 34 39.40 44.49 -56.58
CA MET A 34 38.27 43.57 -56.64
C MET A 34 38.66 42.17 -56.12
N SER A 35 39.81 41.64 -56.52
CA SER A 35 40.32 40.37 -55.97
C SER A 35 40.58 40.44 -54.47
N ALA A 36 41.25 41.48 -53.97
CA ALA A 36 41.51 41.62 -52.54
C ALA A 36 40.20 41.72 -51.72
N LYS A 37 39.19 42.43 -52.25
CA LYS A 37 37.87 42.53 -51.62
C LYS A 37 37.10 41.21 -51.68
N SER A 38 37.21 40.46 -52.77
CA SER A 38 36.65 39.11 -52.88
C SER A 38 37.29 38.12 -51.90
N ASP A 39 38.60 38.20 -51.70
CA ASP A 39 39.31 37.36 -50.73
C ASP A 39 38.93 37.71 -49.29
N GLU A 40 38.79 39.00 -48.97
CA GLU A 40 38.32 39.47 -47.67
C GLU A 40 36.87 39.01 -47.39
N ILE A 41 35.98 39.15 -48.38
CA ILE A 41 34.60 38.67 -48.28
C ILE A 41 34.58 37.16 -48.04
N THR A 42 35.32 36.37 -48.82
CA THR A 42 35.40 34.91 -48.65
C THR A 42 35.85 34.55 -47.23
N LYS A 43 36.92 35.18 -46.73
CA LYS A 43 37.43 34.94 -45.38
C LYS A 43 36.41 35.29 -44.29
N THR A 44 35.67 36.39 -44.43
CA THR A 44 34.62 36.76 -43.45
C THR A 44 33.45 35.78 -43.47
N TYR A 45 33.07 35.26 -44.64
CA TYR A 45 32.03 34.23 -44.75
C TYR A 45 32.49 32.90 -44.15
N GLU A 46 33.73 32.48 -44.40
CA GLU A 46 34.33 31.28 -43.81
C GLU A 46 34.36 31.38 -42.27
N GLN A 47 34.76 32.53 -41.73
CA GLN A 47 34.73 32.80 -40.29
C GLN A 47 33.30 32.72 -39.73
N LYS A 48 32.33 33.38 -40.37
CA LYS A 48 30.93 33.29 -39.95
C LYS A 48 30.40 31.86 -39.99
N ILE A 49 30.73 31.08 -41.01
CA ILE A 49 30.33 29.67 -41.10
C ILE A 49 30.97 28.85 -39.98
N ALA A 50 32.24 29.10 -39.66
CA ALA A 50 32.92 28.45 -38.55
C ALA A 50 32.28 28.81 -37.19
N ASP A 51 31.97 30.09 -36.97
CA ASP A 51 31.31 30.57 -35.75
C ASP A 51 29.90 29.98 -35.59
N LEU A 52 29.10 29.98 -36.66
CA LEU A 52 27.77 29.36 -36.68
C LEU A 52 27.82 27.85 -36.40
N ARG A 53 28.81 27.14 -36.97
CA ARG A 53 29.00 25.71 -36.68
C ARG A 53 29.38 25.47 -35.23
N LYS A 54 30.27 26.31 -34.69
CA LYS A 54 30.68 26.24 -33.29
C LYS A 54 29.51 26.50 -32.35
N GLU A 55 28.77 27.58 -32.58
CA GLU A 55 27.59 27.93 -31.77
C GLU A 55 26.52 26.84 -31.81
N MET A 56 26.22 26.30 -33.00
CA MET A 56 25.29 25.17 -33.13
C MET A 56 25.79 23.93 -32.38
N THR A 57 27.08 23.63 -32.45
CA THR A 57 27.68 22.48 -31.77
C THR A 57 27.64 22.65 -30.25
N ASP A 58 27.95 23.85 -29.76
CA ASP A 58 27.94 24.19 -28.33
C ASP A 58 26.50 24.14 -27.78
N GLN A 59 25.53 24.70 -28.50
CA GLN A 59 24.11 24.60 -28.14
C GLN A 59 23.61 23.16 -28.10
N PHE A 60 23.95 22.36 -29.11
CA PHE A 60 23.54 20.96 -29.16
C PHE A 60 24.17 20.15 -28.02
N THR A 61 25.44 20.40 -27.71
CA THR A 61 26.14 19.73 -26.62
C THR A 61 25.52 20.08 -25.27
N SER A 62 25.26 21.37 -25.03
CA SER A 62 24.61 21.85 -23.80
C SER A 62 23.21 21.26 -23.63
N GLN A 63 22.38 21.26 -24.67
CA GLN A 63 21.04 20.69 -24.61
C GLN A 63 21.06 19.19 -24.35
N ARG A 64 22.01 18.46 -24.96
CA ARG A 64 22.18 17.02 -24.74
C ARG A 64 22.56 16.73 -23.29
N GLU A 65 23.49 17.49 -22.72
CA GLU A 65 23.90 17.33 -21.32
C GLU A 65 22.76 17.64 -20.35
N GLU A 66 21.99 18.70 -20.62
CA GLU A 66 20.81 19.05 -19.83
C GLU A 66 19.75 17.94 -19.85
N LEU A 67 19.44 17.38 -21.03
CA LEU A 67 18.48 16.27 -21.17
C LEU A 67 18.96 15.00 -20.47
N ILE A 68 20.26 14.70 -20.52
CA ILE A 68 20.85 13.56 -19.80
C ILE A 68 20.71 13.76 -18.29
N GLU A 69 20.98 14.97 -17.78
CA GLU A 69 20.89 15.27 -16.35
C GLU A 69 19.44 15.24 -15.85
N GLN A 70 18.50 15.80 -16.62
CA GLN A 70 17.06 15.70 -16.33
C GLN A 70 16.60 14.24 -16.31
N GLY A 71 17.04 13.42 -17.28
CA GLY A 71 16.73 12.00 -17.33
C GLY A 71 17.26 11.22 -16.12
N LYS A 72 18.48 11.51 -15.64
CA LYS A 72 19.05 10.89 -14.44
C LYS A 72 18.27 11.24 -13.18
N LYS A 73 17.89 12.51 -13.01
CA LYS A 73 17.09 12.97 -11.87
C LYS A 73 15.71 12.32 -11.85
N LEU A 74 15.01 12.35 -12.99
CA LEU A 74 13.69 11.73 -13.11
C LEU A 74 13.74 10.21 -12.83
N ALA A 75 14.76 9.51 -13.34
CA ALA A 75 14.92 8.08 -13.10
C ALA A 75 15.22 7.77 -11.62
N GLY A 76 16.10 8.56 -10.99
CA GLY A 76 16.43 8.42 -9.56
C GLY A 76 15.24 8.69 -8.64
N GLU A 77 14.54 9.80 -8.86
CA GLU A 77 13.34 10.18 -8.10
C GLU A 77 12.22 9.15 -8.28
N THR A 78 12.01 8.65 -9.50
CA THR A 78 10.99 7.61 -9.76
C THR A 78 11.33 6.30 -9.04
N ALA A 79 12.59 5.88 -9.06
CA ALA A 79 13.04 4.67 -8.38
C ALA A 79 12.89 4.78 -6.85
N GLU A 80 13.24 5.92 -6.26
CA GLU A 80 13.12 6.16 -4.82
C GLU A 80 11.65 6.22 -4.38
N GLN A 81 10.80 6.92 -5.13
CA GLN A 81 9.36 6.96 -4.85
C GLN A 81 8.72 5.58 -4.98
N GLU A 82 9.10 4.77 -5.97
CA GLU A 82 8.59 3.41 -6.11
C GLU A 82 9.06 2.51 -4.98
N ALA A 83 10.32 2.63 -4.54
CA ALA A 83 10.85 1.92 -3.40
C ALA A 83 10.12 2.30 -2.09
N GLN A 84 9.86 3.58 -1.87
CA GLN A 84 9.08 4.05 -0.71
C GLN A 84 7.64 3.53 -0.74
N ARG A 85 6.96 3.57 -1.89
CA ARG A 85 5.60 3.01 -2.02
C ARG A 85 5.58 1.50 -1.76
N LYS A 86 6.56 0.75 -2.29
CA LYS A 86 6.69 -0.69 -2.03
C LYS A 86 6.93 -0.97 -0.56
N LEU A 87 7.81 -0.22 0.09
CA LEU A 87 8.08 -0.36 1.52
C LEU A 87 6.83 -0.04 2.35
N GLN A 88 6.13 1.06 2.06
CA GLN A 88 4.90 1.41 2.76
C GLN A 88 3.83 0.32 2.58
N THR A 89 3.65 -0.17 1.36
CA THR A 89 2.71 -1.27 1.08
C THR A 89 3.06 -2.53 1.87
N GLN A 90 4.35 -2.89 1.96
CA GLN A 90 4.80 -4.03 2.76
C GLN A 90 4.56 -3.83 4.25
N LEU A 91 4.81 -2.62 4.77
CA LEU A 91 4.54 -2.28 6.18
C LEU A 91 3.05 -2.37 6.49
N ASP A 92 2.19 -1.85 5.63
CA ASP A 92 0.74 -1.89 5.80
C ASP A 92 0.22 -3.34 5.76
N GLN A 93 0.73 -4.16 4.83
CA GLN A 93 0.41 -5.60 4.78
C GLN A 93 0.88 -6.34 6.04
N LEU A 94 2.07 -6.04 6.53
CA LEU A 94 2.62 -6.67 7.73
C LEU A 94 1.82 -6.28 8.99
N ASN A 95 1.43 -5.01 9.11
CA ASN A 95 0.57 -4.55 10.19
C ASN A 95 -0.80 -5.23 10.13
N SER A 96 -1.41 -5.34 8.95
CA SER A 96 -2.69 -6.03 8.78
C SER A 96 -2.59 -7.51 9.18
N GLN A 97 -1.52 -8.21 8.77
CA GLN A 97 -1.29 -9.60 9.19
C GLN A 97 -1.09 -9.74 10.69
N LYS A 98 -0.36 -8.80 11.31
CA LYS A 98 -0.15 -8.77 12.76
C LYS A 98 -1.46 -8.60 13.52
N ASP A 99 -2.33 -7.71 13.06
CA ASP A 99 -3.64 -7.47 13.68
C ASP A 99 -4.55 -8.70 13.53
N GLN A 100 -4.57 -9.34 12.36
CA GLN A 100 -5.31 -10.58 12.15
C GLN A 100 -4.79 -11.72 13.05
N LEU A 101 -3.47 -11.87 13.16
CA LEU A 101 -2.87 -12.88 14.02
C LEU A 101 -3.20 -12.61 15.50
N ALA A 102 -3.19 -11.34 15.93
CA ALA A 102 -3.55 -10.96 17.29
C ALA A 102 -5.02 -11.29 17.60
N GLN A 103 -5.94 -10.99 16.68
CA GLN A 103 -7.35 -11.35 16.81
C GLN A 103 -7.54 -12.87 16.86
N GLN A 104 -6.85 -13.61 15.98
CA GLN A 104 -6.94 -15.06 15.94
C GLN A 104 -6.37 -15.70 17.22
N ALA A 105 -5.25 -15.19 17.73
CA ALA A 105 -4.66 -15.63 18.99
C ALA A 105 -5.59 -15.36 20.18
N GLN A 106 -6.28 -14.22 20.19
CA GLN A 106 -7.27 -13.90 21.22
C GLN A 106 -8.45 -14.88 21.17
N HIS A 107 -8.99 -15.15 19.98
CA HIS A 107 -10.07 -16.11 19.79
C HIS A 107 -9.68 -17.54 20.22
N TYR A 108 -8.45 -17.99 19.92
CA TYR A 108 -7.98 -19.29 20.40
C TYR A 108 -7.87 -19.35 21.92
N LYS A 109 -7.39 -18.28 22.56
CA LYS A 109 -7.36 -18.20 24.03
C LYS A 109 -8.76 -18.26 24.64
N GLU A 110 -9.75 -17.62 24.02
CA GLU A 110 -11.14 -17.69 24.45
C GLU A 110 -11.69 -19.12 24.35
N ILE A 111 -11.45 -19.81 23.21
CA ILE A 111 -11.83 -21.22 23.06
C ILE A 111 -11.14 -22.11 24.09
N GLU A 112 -9.83 -21.93 24.28
CA GLU A 112 -9.05 -22.71 25.25
C GLU A 112 -9.56 -22.50 26.68
N ALA A 113 -9.87 -21.25 27.04
CA ALA A 113 -10.47 -20.92 28.34
C ALA A 113 -11.84 -21.56 28.53
N VAL A 114 -12.70 -21.56 27.50
CA VAL A 114 -14.00 -22.24 27.53
C VAL A 114 -13.80 -23.74 27.71
N GLN A 115 -12.93 -24.38 26.93
CA GLN A 115 -12.66 -25.83 27.04
C GLN A 115 -12.07 -26.23 28.40
N ALA A 116 -11.12 -25.46 28.92
CA ALA A 116 -10.57 -25.68 30.25
C ALA A 116 -11.65 -25.56 31.34
N THR A 117 -12.57 -24.63 31.16
CA THR A 117 -13.72 -24.43 32.03
C THR A 117 -14.72 -25.58 31.91
N GLU A 118 -15.05 -26.06 30.71
CA GLU A 118 -15.89 -27.24 30.50
C GLU A 118 -15.34 -28.47 31.22
N GLN A 119 -14.02 -28.70 31.10
CA GLN A 119 -13.36 -29.82 31.76
C GLN A 119 -13.44 -29.69 33.30
N LEU A 120 -13.19 -28.51 33.85
CA LEU A 120 -13.30 -28.26 35.29
C LEU A 120 -14.74 -28.48 35.78
N LEU A 121 -15.73 -28.02 35.03
CA LEU A 121 -17.15 -28.20 35.38
C LEU A 121 -17.51 -29.68 35.39
N LYS A 122 -17.09 -30.43 34.37
CA LYS A 122 -17.27 -31.88 34.29
C LYS A 122 -16.66 -32.59 35.49
N ASP A 123 -15.43 -32.26 35.87
CA ASP A 123 -14.73 -32.86 37.02
C ASP A 123 -15.44 -32.56 38.36
N LYS A 124 -16.16 -31.44 38.44
CA LYS A 124 -16.96 -31.04 39.60
C LYS A 124 -18.40 -31.58 39.59
N GLY A 125 -18.79 -32.34 38.57
CA GLY A 125 -20.18 -32.81 38.41
C GLY A 125 -21.16 -31.69 38.07
N ILE A 126 -20.65 -30.57 37.54
CA ILE A 126 -21.44 -29.40 37.12
C ILE A 126 -21.66 -29.49 35.60
N PRO A 127 -22.87 -29.20 35.09
CA PRO A 127 -23.16 -29.21 33.65
C PRO A 127 -22.19 -28.35 32.83
N THR A 128 -21.61 -28.93 31.77
CA THR A 128 -20.60 -28.26 30.91
C THR A 128 -21.20 -27.13 30.06
N SER A 129 -22.52 -27.13 29.87
CA SER A 129 -23.26 -25.99 29.28
C SER A 129 -22.99 -24.66 29.98
N PHE A 130 -22.48 -24.70 31.22
CA PHE A 130 -22.11 -23.54 32.00
C PHE A 130 -20.79 -22.88 31.58
N ALA A 131 -19.95 -23.51 30.75
CA ALA A 131 -18.66 -22.93 30.36
C ALA A 131 -18.78 -21.69 29.48
N LYS A 132 -19.77 -21.66 28.57
CA LYS A 132 -20.11 -20.44 27.81
C LYS A 132 -20.72 -19.35 28.69
N ASN A 133 -21.30 -19.73 29.82
CA ASN A 133 -22.16 -18.86 30.63
C ASN A 133 -21.39 -18.02 31.65
N LEU A 134 -20.12 -18.36 31.90
CA LEU A 134 -19.31 -17.77 32.97
C LEU A 134 -18.81 -16.34 32.67
N SER A 135 -18.95 -15.85 31.43
CA SER A 135 -18.39 -14.56 31.03
C SER A 135 -19.02 -13.94 29.76
N ASP A 136 -20.31 -14.16 29.52
CA ASP A 136 -20.98 -13.58 28.34
C ASP A 136 -21.20 -12.06 28.50
N LEU A 137 -20.71 -11.29 27.52
CA LEU A 137 -20.75 -9.82 27.53
C LEU A 137 -22.17 -9.29 27.24
N ASP A 138 -22.92 -9.99 26.39
CA ASP A 138 -24.29 -9.63 26.01
C ASP A 138 -25.30 -9.91 27.13
N GLU A 139 -26.22 -8.97 27.35
CA GLU A 139 -27.18 -9.04 28.46
C GLU A 139 -28.27 -10.10 28.25
N THR A 140 -28.76 -10.24 27.01
CA THR A 140 -29.81 -11.23 26.70
C THR A 140 -29.26 -12.64 26.81
N SER A 141 -28.06 -12.86 26.25
CA SER A 141 -27.33 -14.12 26.34
C SER A 141 -27.03 -14.48 27.79
N ARG A 142 -26.55 -13.51 28.58
CA ARG A 142 -26.33 -13.69 30.03
C ARG A 142 -27.60 -14.09 30.77
N GLN A 143 -28.76 -13.51 30.43
CA GLN A 143 -30.02 -13.83 31.10
C GLN A 143 -30.50 -15.26 30.78
N GLN A 144 -30.43 -15.68 29.52
CA GLN A 144 -30.70 -17.07 29.10
C GLN A 144 -29.74 -18.06 29.76
N ASN A 145 -28.47 -17.70 29.85
CA ASN A 145 -27.43 -18.49 30.48
C ASN A 145 -27.69 -18.72 31.98
N VAL A 146 -28.24 -17.72 32.68
CA VAL A 146 -28.67 -17.83 34.10
C VAL A 146 -29.86 -18.77 34.24
N GLU A 147 -30.85 -18.69 33.36
CA GLU A 147 -32.00 -19.60 33.37
C GLU A 147 -31.58 -21.05 33.11
N MET A 148 -30.70 -21.28 32.12
CA MET A 148 -30.12 -22.60 31.85
C MET A 148 -29.36 -23.15 33.06
N PHE A 149 -28.60 -22.30 33.77
CA PHE A 149 -27.91 -22.71 35.00
C PHE A 149 -28.89 -23.14 36.09
N ALA A 150 -29.92 -22.32 36.35
CA ALA A 150 -30.90 -22.62 37.39
C ALA A 150 -31.58 -23.97 37.15
N ASN A 151 -31.97 -24.25 35.90
CA ASN A 151 -32.60 -25.51 35.51
C ASN A 151 -31.66 -26.71 35.69
N ALA A 152 -30.44 -26.62 35.15
CA ALA A 152 -29.50 -27.75 35.17
C ALA A 152 -28.96 -28.05 36.58
N TRP A 153 -28.86 -27.03 37.43
CA TRP A 153 -28.56 -27.19 38.86
C TRP A 153 -29.69 -27.90 39.61
N GLN A 154 -30.94 -27.51 39.33
CA GLN A 154 -32.11 -28.08 39.98
C GLN A 154 -32.36 -29.52 39.54
N GLU A 155 -32.13 -29.86 38.27
CA GLU A 155 -32.11 -31.25 37.80
C GLU A 155 -31.04 -32.08 38.51
N ASN A 156 -29.82 -31.57 38.65
CA ASN A 156 -28.76 -32.29 39.37
C ASN A 156 -29.09 -32.50 40.85
N LEU A 157 -29.65 -31.49 41.53
CA LEU A 157 -30.13 -31.64 42.90
C LEU A 157 -31.22 -32.72 43.00
N ASN A 158 -32.19 -32.70 42.09
CA ASN A 158 -33.25 -33.71 42.06
C ASN A 158 -32.69 -35.11 41.80
N GLN A 159 -31.73 -35.25 40.89
CA GLN A 159 -31.05 -36.50 40.60
C GLN A 159 -30.26 -37.00 41.81
N ALA A 160 -29.46 -36.14 42.44
CA ALA A 160 -28.71 -36.47 43.65
C ALA A 160 -29.64 -36.88 44.81
N VAL A 161 -30.77 -36.20 44.97
CA VAL A 161 -31.80 -36.57 45.96
C VAL A 161 -32.42 -37.93 45.62
N GLN A 162 -32.76 -38.19 44.35
CA GLN A 162 -33.30 -39.49 43.93
C GLN A 162 -32.28 -40.62 44.10
N ASP A 163 -31.02 -40.40 43.78
CA ASP A 163 -29.96 -41.40 43.93
C ASP A 163 -29.72 -41.69 45.42
N LYS A 164 -29.82 -40.67 46.29
CA LYS A 164 -29.77 -40.84 47.73
C LYS A 164 -30.99 -41.58 48.30
N LEU A 165 -32.19 -41.32 47.77
CA LEU A 165 -33.42 -42.03 48.13
C LEU A 165 -33.42 -43.49 47.65
N LYS A 166 -32.76 -43.79 46.53
CA LYS A 166 -32.55 -45.16 46.04
C LYS A 166 -31.44 -45.89 46.82
N GLY A 167 -30.44 -45.16 47.30
CA GLY A 167 -29.24 -45.71 47.93
C GLY A 167 -29.26 -45.80 49.46
N GLN A 168 -30.18 -45.11 50.15
CA GLN A 168 -30.23 -45.09 51.62
C GLN A 168 -31.59 -45.53 52.14
N ASP A 169 -31.61 -46.75 52.68
CA ASP A 169 -32.65 -47.34 53.53
C ASP A 169 -34.06 -47.46 52.93
N ASN A 170 -34.24 -48.46 52.07
CA ASN A 170 -35.51 -49.18 52.08
C ASN A 170 -35.40 -50.25 53.18
N PRO A 171 -35.96 -50.07 54.40
CA PRO A 171 -36.00 -51.16 55.36
C PRO A 171 -36.77 -52.30 54.68
N GLN A 172 -36.11 -53.45 54.49
CA GLN A 172 -36.74 -54.68 54.01
C GLN A 172 -37.82 -55.08 55.01
N SER A 173 -39.03 -54.54 54.86
CA SER A 173 -40.21 -55.03 55.54
C SER A 173 -40.84 -56.13 54.70
N GLY A 174 -40.92 -57.33 55.29
CA GLY A 174 -41.94 -58.32 54.96
C GLY A 174 -41.52 -59.43 54.01
N ASN A 175 -40.56 -60.28 54.39
CA ASN A 175 -40.51 -61.66 53.90
C ASN A 175 -39.92 -62.59 54.97
N GLY A 176 -40.47 -62.51 56.18
CA GLY A 176 -40.39 -63.62 57.13
C GLY A 176 -41.57 -64.53 56.89
N ALA A 177 -41.33 -65.72 56.34
CA ALA A 177 -42.32 -66.79 56.35
C ALA A 177 -42.77 -67.00 57.81
N VAL A 178 -44.05 -66.79 58.08
CA VAL A 178 -44.64 -67.15 59.37
C VAL A 178 -44.63 -68.67 59.41
N ASP A 179 -43.71 -69.23 60.20
CA ASP A 179 -43.69 -70.64 60.51
C ASP A 179 -44.94 -70.96 61.35
N THR A 180 -45.84 -71.76 60.80
CA THR A 180 -47.10 -72.16 61.42
C THR A 180 -46.95 -73.36 62.35
N SER A 181 -45.74 -73.72 62.76
CA SER A 181 -45.48 -74.88 63.64
C SER A 181 -45.44 -74.56 65.15
N ILE A 182 -46.11 -73.51 65.63
CA ILE A 182 -46.24 -73.28 67.08
C ILE A 182 -47.37 -74.17 67.62
N SER A 183 -47.03 -75.17 68.42
CA SER A 183 -47.99 -76.06 69.08
C SER A 183 -48.48 -75.43 70.38
N LYS A 184 -49.67 -75.85 70.87
CA LYS A 184 -50.23 -75.41 72.17
C LYS A 184 -49.31 -75.69 73.37
N ASP A 185 -48.34 -76.59 73.22
CA ASP A 185 -47.36 -76.91 74.27
C ASP A 185 -46.30 -75.81 74.46
N ASP A 186 -46.09 -74.92 73.48
CA ASP A 186 -45.11 -73.84 73.56
C ASP A 186 -45.59 -72.64 74.41
N PHE A 187 -46.84 -72.65 74.85
CA PHE A 187 -47.45 -71.57 75.65
C PHE A 187 -47.56 -71.91 77.15
N LYS A 188 -47.03 -73.05 77.60
CA LYS A 188 -46.95 -73.39 79.02
C LYS A 188 -45.50 -73.40 79.48
N ASN A 189 -45.03 -72.24 79.92
CA ASN A 189 -44.18 -72.03 81.12
C ASN A 189 -43.98 -70.54 81.36
#